data_AF-A0A1F5KCE9-F1
#
_entry.id   AF-A0A1F5KCE9-F1
#
_cell.length_a   1.000
_cell.length_b   1.000
_cell.length_c   1.000
_cell.angle_alpha   90.00
_cell.angle_beta   90.00
_cell.angle_gamma   90.00
#
_symmetry.space_group_name_H-M   'P 1'
#
loop_
_entity.id
_entity.type
_entity.pdbx_description
1 polymer ?
#
loop_
_entity_poly.entity_id
_entity_poly.type
_entity_poly.pdbx_seq_one_letter_code
_entity_poly.pdbx_strand_id
1 'polypeptide(L)' 'MKKTDLKGIKNMEIKDLVKKIKESKVDMAGLFIAREQGVKGSKDIKGIYKKRKDIAQMMTILRQKELVEELSKESKI' A
#
# COMPACT_ATOMS: atom_id res chain seq x y z
N MET A 1 -9.60 1.83 -0.43
CA MET A 1 -9.04 3.12 -0.85
C MET A 1 -10.09 3.91 -1.58
N LYS A 2 -10.25 5.22 -1.34
CA LYS A 2 -11.15 6.05 -2.16
C LYS A 2 -10.48 6.36 -3.51
N LYS A 3 -11.29 6.69 -4.52
CA LYS A 3 -10.77 7.02 -5.87
C LYS A 3 -9.80 8.21 -5.86
N THR A 4 -10.02 9.18 -4.96
CA THR A 4 -9.16 10.34 -4.74
C THR A 4 -7.77 9.94 -4.25
N ASP A 5 -7.71 9.05 -3.26
CA ASP A 5 -6.46 8.58 -2.68
C ASP A 5 -5.66 7.80 -3.73
N LEU A 6 -6.33 6.99 -4.55
CA LEU A 6 -5.71 6.21 -5.62
C LEU A 6 -5.04 7.09 -6.68
N LYS A 7 -5.66 8.23 -7.04
CA LYS A 7 -5.03 9.21 -7.94
C LYS A 7 -3.76 9.81 -7.32
N GLY A 8 -3.80 10.16 -6.03
CA GLY A 8 -2.62 10.63 -5.31
C GLY A 8 -1.47 9.62 -5.34
N ILE A 9 -1.76 8.35 -5.06
CA ILE A 9 -0.77 7.26 -5.05
C ILE A 9 -0.11 7.05 -6.42
N LYS A 10 -0.87 7.17 -7.51
CA LYS A 10 -0.32 7.06 -8.87
C LYS A 10 0.69 8.16 -9.20
N ASN A 11 0.56 9.34 -8.59
CA ASN A 11 1.45 10.46 -8.84
C ASN A 11 2.69 10.49 -7.93
N MET A 12 2.75 9.65 -6.89
CA MET A 12 3.92 9.58 -6.00
C MET A 12 5.12 8.95 -6.71
N GLU A 13 6.34 9.38 -6.41
CA GLU A 13 7.54 8.70 -6.89
C GLU A 13 7.64 7.27 -6.35
N ILE A 14 8.39 6.41 -7.04
CA ILE A 14 8.58 5.01 -6.62
C ILE A 14 9.12 4.92 -5.18
N LYS A 15 10.10 5.77 -4.83
CA LYS A 15 10.70 5.79 -3.48
C LYS A 15 9.67 6.13 -2.40
N ASP A 16 8.85 7.13 -2.63
CA ASP A 16 7.80 7.55 -1.70
C ASP A 16 6.68 6.50 -1.60
N LEU A 17 6.33 5.88 -2.72
CA LEU A 17 5.36 4.79 -2.76
C LEU A 17 5.83 3.59 -1.94
N VAL A 18 7.11 3.21 -2.06
CA VAL A 18 7.72 2.14 -1.25
C VAL A 18 7.68 2.50 0.23
N LYS A 19 8.03 3.73 0.60
CA LYS A 19 7.97 4.20 2.00
C LYS A 19 6.54 4.07 2.55
N LYS A 20 5.55 4.55 1.81
CA LYS A 20 4.13 4.50 2.19
C LYS A 20 3.58 3.07 2.31
N ILE A 21 4.03 2.15 1.45
CA ILE A 21 3.71 0.72 1.55
C ILE A 21 4.28 0.14 2.85
N LYS A 22 5.53 0.46 3.20
CA LYS A 22 6.16 -0.01 4.45
C LYS A 22 5.40 0.50 5.67
N GLU A 23 5.12 1.79 5.74
CA GLU A 23 4.31 2.40 6.81
C GLU A 23 2.94 1.71 6.92
N SER A 24 2.27 1.50 5.78
CA SER A 24 0.96 0.83 5.77
C SER A 24 1.01 -0.62 6.24
N LYS A 25 2.11 -1.34 5.99
CA LYS A 25 2.33 -2.71 6.51
C LYS A 25 2.55 -2.70 8.02
N VAL A 26 3.31 -1.73 8.54
CA VAL A 26 3.52 -1.55 9.99
C VAL A 26 2.20 -1.24 10.68
N ASP A 27 1.42 -0.31 10.14
CA ASP A 27 0.07 0.00 10.65
C ASP A 27 -0.82 -1.24 10.69
N MET A 28 -0.80 -2.04 9.62
CA MET A 28 -1.58 -3.28 9.54
C MET A 28 -1.14 -4.28 10.61
N ALA A 29 0.17 -4.45 10.83
CA ALA A 29 0.71 -5.31 11.88
C ALA A 29 0.27 -4.83 13.27
N GLY A 30 0.29 -3.51 13.53
CA GLY A 30 -0.23 -2.93 14.77
C GLY A 30 -1.71 -3.26 15.01
N LEU A 31 -2.54 -3.23 13.95
CA LEU A 31 -3.94 -3.64 14.06
C LEU A 31 -4.12 -5.13 14.39
N PHE A 32 -3.26 -6.00 13.85
CA PHE A 32 -3.28 -7.43 14.20
C PHE A 32 -2.89 -7.65 15.66
N ILE A 33 -1.81 -7.01 16.13
CA ILE A 33 -1.34 -7.13 17.52
C ILE A 33 -2.40 -6.63 18.50
N ALA A 34 -3.00 -5.46 18.24
CA ALA A 34 -4.05 -4.90 19.10
C ALA A 34 -5.29 -5.83 19.18
N ARG A 35 -5.58 -6.55 18.09
CA ARG A 35 -6.66 -7.54 18.03
C ARG A 35 -6.35 -8.76 18.88
N GLU A 36 -5.14 -9.31 18.78
CA GLU A 36 -4.70 -10.45 19.58
C GLU A 36 -4.64 -10.13 21.08
N GLN A 37 -4.21 -8.92 21.43
CA GLN A 37 -4.14 -8.45 22.81
C GLN A 37 -5.49 -8.04 23.42
N GLY A 38 -6.60 -8.13 22.66
CA GLY A 38 -7.93 -7.83 23.18
C GLY A 38 -8.17 -6.37 23.56
N VAL A 39 -7.37 -5.43 23.02
CA VAL A 39 -7.49 -3.99 23.31
C VAL A 39 -8.88 -3.48 22.99
N LYS A 40 -9.47 -2.62 23.84
CA LYS A 40 -10.82 -2.06 23.64
C LYS A 40 -10.90 -1.37 22.26
N GLY A 41 -11.78 -1.86 21.37
CA GLY A 41 -11.93 -1.35 20.00
C GLY A 41 -11.18 -2.13 18.91
N SER A 42 -10.38 -3.14 19.25
CA SER A 42 -9.57 -3.92 18.31
C SER A 42 -10.31 -5.00 17.51
N LYS A 43 -11.63 -5.10 17.69
CA LYS A 43 -12.50 -6.01 16.92
C LYS A 43 -12.80 -5.51 15.51
N ASP A 44 -12.25 -4.35 15.10
CA ASP A 44 -12.46 -3.80 13.75
C ASP A 44 -11.66 -4.57 12.69
N ILE A 45 -12.16 -5.77 12.39
CA ILE A 45 -11.72 -6.63 11.30
C ILE A 45 -11.85 -5.93 9.94
N LYS A 46 -12.84 -5.03 9.79
CA LYS A 46 -13.05 -4.28 8.54
C LYS A 46 -11.89 -3.32 8.29
N GLY A 47 -11.33 -2.71 9.33
CA GLY A 47 -10.11 -1.90 9.26
C GLY A 47 -8.91 -2.67 8.69
N ILE A 48 -8.69 -3.89 9.17
CA ILE A 48 -7.62 -4.79 8.68
C ILE A 48 -7.83 -5.14 7.20
N TYR A 49 -9.04 -5.58 6.83
CA TYR A 49 -9.34 -5.92 5.42
C TYR A 49 -9.19 -4.72 4.49
N LYS A 50 -9.64 -3.54 4.91
CA LYS A 50 -9.48 -2.30 4.16
C LYS A 50 -8.00 -1.97 3.96
N LYS A 51 -7.19 -2.02 5.02
CA LYS A 51 -5.75 -1.74 4.95
C LYS A 51 -5.03 -2.76 4.05
N ARG A 52 -5.36 -4.05 4.15
CA ARG A 52 -4.83 -5.10 3.26
C ARG A 52 -5.15 -4.83 1.79
N LYS A 53 -6.39 -4.45 1.48
CA LYS A 53 -6.81 -4.07 0.13
C LYS A 53 -6.02 -2.87 -0.38
N ASP A 54 -5.83 -1.86 0.47
CA ASP A 54 -5.11 -0.63 0.12
C ASP A 54 -3.64 -0.94 -0.18
N ILE A 55 -2.99 -1.79 0.62
CA ILE A 55 -1.62 -2.27 0.38
C ILE A 55 -1.52 -3.00 -0.95
N ALA A 56 -2.45 -3.92 -1.26
CA ALA A 56 -2.45 -4.65 -2.51
C ALA A 56 -2.53 -3.70 -3.72
N GLN A 57 -3.42 -2.70 -3.66
CA GLN A 57 -3.55 -1.69 -4.71
C GLN A 57 -2.27 -0.86 -4.88
N MET A 58 -1.61 -0.47 -3.78
CA MET A 58 -0.32 0.24 -3.84
C MET A 58 0.78 -0.61 -4.48
N MET A 59 0.87 -1.90 -4.13
CA MET A 59 1.85 -2.80 -4.73
C MET A 59 1.60 -3.04 -6.23
N THR A 60 0.34 -3.10 -6.67
CA THR A 60 0.03 -3.15 -8.11
C THR A 60 0.53 -1.91 -8.84
N ILE A 61 0.31 -0.71 -8.27
CA ILE A 61 0.79 0.55 -8.87
C ILE A 61 2.32 0.58 -8.89
N LEU A 62 2.98 0.12 -7.83
CA LEU A 62 4.43 0.01 -7.78
C LEU A 62 4.95 -0.87 -8.93
N ARG A 63 4.41 -2.08 -9.09
CA ARG A 63 4.84 -2.99 -10.16
C ARG A 63 4.59 -2.40 -11.55
N GLN A 64 3.48 -1.71 -11.75
CA GLN A 64 3.19 -1.01 -13.00
C GLN A 64 4.24 0.06 -13.32
N LYS A 65 4.71 0.81 -12.32
CA LYS A 65 5.75 1.82 -12.52
C LYS A 65 7.11 1.20 -12.84
N GLU A 66 7.48 0.13 -12.12
CA GLU A 66 8.70 -0.62 -12.39
C GLU A 66 8.72 -1.18 -13.82
N LEU A 67 7.60 -1.75 -14.29
CA LEU A 67 7.45 -2.23 -15.66
C LEU A 67 7.64 -1.12 -16.71
N VAL A 68 7.11 0.09 -16.45
CA VAL A 68 7.30 1.23 -17.35
C VAL A 68 8.77 1.66 -17.38
N GLU A 69 9.45 1.66 -16.24
CA GLU A 69 10.90 1.94 -16.18
C GLU A 69 11.72 0.87 -16.92
N GLU A 70 11.39 -0.41 -16.76
CA GLU A 70 12.00 -1.54 -17.48
C GLU A 70 11.87 -1.34 -19.00
N LEU A 71 10.64 -1.14 -19.50
CA LEU A 71 10.37 -0.90 -20.93
C LEU A 71 11.08 0.34 -21.48
N SER A 72 11.19 1.41 -20.68
CA SER A 72 11.87 2.64 -21.09
C SER A 72 13.38 2.47 -21.22
N LYS A 73 13.98 1.52 -20.49
CA LYS A 73 15.40 1.18 -20.60
C LYS A 73 15.64 0.33 -21.85
N GLU A 74 14.75 -0.63 -22.12
CA GLU A 74 14.84 -1.50 -23.30
C GLU A 74 14.63 -0.74 -24.61
N SER A 75 13.75 0.27 -24.63
CA SER A 75 13.44 1.07 -25.82
C SER A 75 14.48 2.17 -26.14
N LYS A 76 15.50 2.33 -25.29
CA LYS A 76 16.59 3.32 -25.47
C LYS A 76 17.86 2.70 -26.10
N ILE A 77 17.72 1.54 -26.74
CA ILE A 77 18.72 0.87 -27.59
C ILE A 77 18.29 1.09 -29.04
#